data_AF-A0A956RYG2-F1
#
_entry.id   AF-A0A956RYG2-F1
#
_cell.length_a   1.000
_cell.length_b   1.000
_cell.length_c   1.000
_cell.angle_alpha   90.00
_cell.angle_beta   90.00
_cell.angle_gamma   90.00
#
_symmetry.space_group_name_H-M   'P 1'
#
loop_
_entity.id
_entity.type
_entity.pdbx_description
1 polymer ?
#
loop_
_entity_poly.entity_id
_entity_poly.type
_entity_poly.pdbx_seq_one_letter_code
_entity_poly.pdbx_strand_id
1 'polypeptide(L)'
;MSETWIKITDCEEDSTAASIGILKDDYIIELNNNTLQDIKHFKELLELSHNKEAKFLISRNSEEISISCEKLPAKPLGIKFIGEKIENNIIKTYSGNPAIAEELFVSDAELMLQKGYHPVSKNYVEGQYGLGSFLIALLFCLVIIGFIVFIYMLIVKPDGVLTVTYERKSRKKEGEEIDKSDTKICPDCAEEVKYQAKICRYCRHKFE
;
A
#
# COMPACT_ATOMS: atom_id res chain seq x y z
N MET A 1 0.30 -2.06 11.76
CA MET A 1 1.50 -2.91 11.88
C MET A 1 2.05 -3.07 10.48
N SER A 2 3.35 -2.83 10.26
CA SER A 2 3.98 -3.06 8.95
C SER A 2 4.11 -4.57 8.71
N GLU A 3 3.67 -5.05 7.56
CA GLU A 3 3.87 -6.44 7.15
C GLU A 3 5.16 -6.54 6.33
N THR A 4 5.80 -7.71 6.34
CA THR A 4 6.93 -7.97 5.43
C THR A 4 6.50 -9.04 4.44
N TRP A 5 6.49 -8.69 3.16
CA TRP A 5 6.29 -9.66 2.09
C TRP A 5 7.66 -10.19 1.65
N ILE A 6 7.73 -11.46 1.26
CA ILE A 6 8.95 -12.07 0.78
C ILE A 6 8.91 -12.11 -0.75
N LYS A 7 9.64 -11.19 -1.38
CA LYS A 7 9.74 -11.13 -2.84
C LYS A 7 10.72 -12.17 -3.34
N ILE A 8 10.29 -13.03 -4.26
CA ILE A 8 11.13 -13.99 -4.95
C ILE A 8 11.89 -13.28 -6.07
N THR A 9 13.21 -13.18 -5.93
CA THR A 9 14.07 -12.53 -6.92
C THR A 9 14.62 -13.49 -7.96
N ASP A 10 14.67 -14.78 -7.61
CA ASP A 10 15.18 -15.86 -8.47
C ASP A 10 14.57 -17.19 -8.02
N CYS A 11 14.34 -18.10 -8.97
CA CYS A 11 13.81 -19.43 -8.71
C CYS A 11 14.46 -20.44 -9.67
N GLU A 12 15.16 -21.44 -9.12
CA GLU A 12 15.82 -22.49 -9.89
C GLU A 12 14.74 -23.41 -10.53
N GLU A 13 14.89 -23.75 -11.81
CA GLU A 13 13.88 -24.50 -12.59
C GLU A 13 13.60 -25.90 -12.02
N ASP A 14 14.63 -26.58 -11.52
CA ASP A 14 14.52 -27.94 -10.96
C ASP A 14 14.28 -27.94 -9.43
N SER A 15 13.90 -26.79 -8.87
CA SER A 15 13.73 -26.65 -7.42
C SER A 15 12.37 -27.12 -6.93
N THR A 16 12.28 -27.30 -5.60
CA THR A 16 10.99 -27.55 -4.94
C THR A 16 10.03 -26.39 -5.10
N ALA A 17 10.52 -25.15 -5.03
CA ALA A 17 9.67 -23.97 -5.24
C ALA A 17 9.03 -23.98 -6.64
N ALA A 18 9.84 -24.23 -7.68
CA ALA A 18 9.35 -24.32 -9.04
C ALA A 18 8.34 -25.46 -9.22
N SER A 19 8.59 -26.63 -8.62
CA SER A 19 7.70 -27.79 -8.75
C SER A 19 6.34 -27.60 -8.06
N ILE A 20 6.26 -26.77 -7.02
CA ILE A 20 4.99 -26.39 -6.39
C ILE A 20 4.37 -25.13 -7.03
N GLY A 21 5.01 -24.55 -8.05
CA GLY A 21 4.46 -23.43 -8.81
C GLY A 21 4.77 -22.03 -8.24
N ILE A 22 5.75 -21.91 -7.35
CA ILE A 22 6.34 -20.62 -6.98
C ILE A 22 7.25 -20.17 -8.13
N LEU A 23 7.09 -18.92 -8.56
CA LEU A 23 7.82 -18.34 -9.68
C LEU A 23 8.65 -17.13 -9.24
N LYS A 24 9.54 -16.68 -10.13
CA LYS A 24 10.21 -15.39 -9.98
C LYS A 24 9.17 -14.25 -9.97
N ASP A 25 9.45 -13.21 -9.18
CA ASP A 25 8.62 -12.02 -8.97
C ASP A 25 7.32 -12.26 -8.19
N ASP A 26 7.09 -13.49 -7.71
CA ASP A 26 6.07 -13.78 -6.71
C ASP A 26 6.39 -13.11 -5.36
N TYR A 27 5.33 -12.78 -4.61
CA TYR A 27 5.44 -12.30 -3.25
C TYR A 27 4.79 -13.30 -2.29
N ILE A 28 5.57 -13.95 -1.42
CA ILE A 28 5.00 -14.79 -0.37
C ILE A 28 4.52 -13.88 0.77
N ILE A 29 3.25 -14.02 1.10
CA ILE A 29 2.54 -13.18 2.08
C ILE A 29 2.32 -13.96 3.38
N GLU A 30 1.96 -15.24 3.27
CA GLU A 30 1.73 -16.12 4.41
C GLU A 30 2.32 -17.51 4.19
N LEU A 31 2.67 -18.15 5.29
CA LEU A 31 3.03 -19.56 5.36
C LEU A 31 2.24 -20.23 6.49
N ASN A 32 1.46 -21.26 6.15
CA ASN A 32 0.57 -21.99 7.06
C ASN A 32 -0.40 -21.07 7.81
N ASN A 33 -1.00 -20.11 7.10
CA ASN A 33 -1.89 -19.08 7.65
C ASN A 33 -1.22 -18.12 8.66
N ASN A 34 0.11 -18.09 8.72
CA ASN A 34 0.86 -17.12 9.51
C ASN A 34 1.37 -16.00 8.60
N THR A 35 0.97 -14.76 8.93
CA THR A 35 1.49 -13.57 8.26
C THR A 35 2.96 -13.36 8.58
N LEU A 36 3.75 -13.06 7.55
CA LEU A 36 5.19 -12.90 7.68
C LEU A 36 5.53 -11.53 8.30
N GLN A 37 6.38 -11.55 9.33
CA GLN A 37 6.78 -10.36 10.07
C GLN A 37 8.12 -9.82 9.57
N ASP A 38 9.06 -10.73 9.33
CA ASP A 38 10.37 -10.46 8.77
C ASP A 38 10.94 -11.72 8.11
N ILE A 39 12.14 -11.59 7.53
CA ILE A 39 12.87 -12.69 6.88
C ILE A 39 13.21 -13.83 7.85
N LYS A 40 13.49 -13.51 9.12
CA LYS A 40 13.86 -14.50 10.14
C LYS A 40 12.67 -15.37 10.48
N HIS A 41 11.52 -14.76 10.73
CA HIS A 41 10.24 -15.42 10.97
C HIS A 41 9.87 -16.34 9.80
N PHE A 42 10.05 -15.88 8.55
CA PHE A 42 9.83 -16.73 7.38
C PHE A 42 10.71 -17.98 7.37
N LYS A 43 12.02 -17.84 7.65
CA LYS A 43 12.93 -18.98 7.74
C LYS A 43 12.56 -19.95 8.86
N GLU A 44 12.21 -19.44 10.03
CA GLU A 44 11.76 -20.25 11.17
C GLU A 44 10.50 -21.05 10.81
N LEU A 45 9.52 -20.42 10.15
CA LEU A 45 8.31 -21.11 9.68
C LEU A 45 8.61 -22.19 8.64
N LEU A 46 9.56 -21.97 7.73
CA LEU A 46 10.01 -22.99 6.78
C LEU A 46 10.61 -24.19 7.51
N GLU A 47 11.51 -23.96 8.47
CA GLU A 47 12.15 -25.00 9.26
C GLU A 47 11.13 -25.83 10.06
N LEU A 48 10.14 -25.18 10.67
CA LEU A 48 9.05 -25.84 11.41
C LEU A 48 8.13 -26.67 10.52
N SER A 49 8.08 -26.36 9.22
CA SER A 49 7.25 -27.02 8.20
C SER A 49 7.96 -28.17 7.49
N HIS A 50 9.25 -28.41 7.76
CA HIS A 50 9.97 -29.52 7.16
C HIS A 50 9.29 -30.88 7.43
N ASN A 51 9.18 -31.68 6.38
CA ASN A 51 8.51 -32.98 6.34
C ASN A 51 7.01 -32.95 6.71
N LYS A 52 6.39 -31.77 6.70
CA LYS A 52 4.96 -31.57 6.93
C LYS A 52 4.32 -30.92 5.70
N GLU A 53 2.99 -30.93 5.68
CA GLU A 53 2.23 -30.14 4.73
C GLU A 53 2.50 -28.64 4.97
N ALA A 54 2.70 -27.91 3.88
CA ALA A 54 2.92 -26.46 3.90
C ALA A 54 1.98 -25.77 2.91
N LYS A 55 1.31 -24.72 3.37
CA LYS A 55 0.42 -23.88 2.56
C LYS A 55 1.01 -22.48 2.45
N PHE A 56 1.32 -22.07 1.23
CA PHE A 56 1.80 -20.75 0.88
C PHE A 56 0.62 -19.92 0.36
N LEU A 57 0.61 -18.64 0.73
CA LEU A 57 -0.25 -17.65 0.10
C LEU A 57 0.62 -16.60 -0.57
N ILE A 58 0.43 -16.44 -1.88
CA ILE A 58 1.32 -15.71 -2.76
C ILE A 58 0.54 -14.58 -3.45
N SER A 59 1.12 -13.38 -3.57
CA SER A 59 0.63 -12.36 -4.51
C SER A 59 1.37 -12.52 -5.83
N ARG A 60 0.63 -12.71 -6.91
CA ARG A 60 1.13 -12.71 -8.28
C ARG A 60 0.23 -11.80 -9.12
N ASN A 61 0.79 -10.77 -9.74
CA ASN A 61 0.03 -9.83 -10.57
C ASN A 61 -1.23 -9.27 -9.89
N SER A 62 -1.11 -8.86 -8.61
CA SER A 62 -2.24 -8.40 -7.77
C SER A 62 -3.27 -9.46 -7.38
N GLU A 63 -3.14 -10.70 -7.84
CA GLU A 63 -4.01 -11.81 -7.46
C GLU A 63 -3.38 -12.61 -6.32
N GLU A 64 -4.21 -13.09 -5.40
CA GLU A 64 -3.76 -13.96 -4.31
C GLU A 64 -3.97 -15.42 -4.68
N ILE A 65 -2.88 -16.19 -4.68
CA ILE A 65 -2.87 -17.59 -5.07
C ILE A 65 -2.44 -18.41 -3.87
N SER A 66 -3.27 -19.37 -3.49
CA SER A 66 -2.91 -20.35 -2.46
C SER A 66 -2.28 -21.57 -3.10
N ILE A 67 -1.06 -21.89 -2.67
CA ILE A 67 -0.30 -23.05 -3.14
C ILE A 67 -0.05 -23.97 -1.94
N SER A 68 -0.39 -25.24 -2.07
CA SER A 68 -0.13 -26.25 -1.03
C SER A 68 0.90 -27.26 -1.50
N CYS A 69 1.75 -27.70 -0.58
CA CYS A 69 2.72 -28.76 -0.77
C CYS A 69 2.49 -29.83 0.32
N GLU A 70 2.25 -31.08 -0.07
CA GLU A 70 1.99 -32.17 0.88
C GLU A 70 3.16 -32.42 1.85
N LYS A 71 4.40 -32.26 1.36
CA LYS A 71 5.59 -32.49 2.17
C LYS A 71 6.71 -31.54 1.78
N LEU A 72 6.93 -30.52 2.60
CA LEU A 72 8.03 -29.59 2.40
C LEU A 72 9.37 -30.30 2.67
N PRO A 73 10.31 -30.36 1.71
CA PRO A 73 11.59 -31.01 1.93
C PRO A 73 12.43 -30.22 2.95
N ALA A 74 13.30 -30.92 3.67
CA ALA A 74 14.28 -30.30 4.58
C ALA A 74 15.45 -29.61 3.83
N LYS A 75 15.47 -29.69 2.50
CA LYS A 75 16.44 -29.02 1.65
C LYS A 75 15.96 -27.59 1.34
N PRO A 76 16.86 -26.67 0.98
CA PRO A 76 16.48 -25.34 0.53
C PRO A 76 15.48 -25.42 -0.63
N LEU A 77 14.52 -24.48 -0.66
CA LEU A 77 13.47 -24.44 -1.68
C LEU A 77 13.97 -24.09 -3.09
N GLY A 78 15.25 -23.71 -3.25
CA GLY A 78 15.84 -23.26 -4.53
C GLY A 78 15.36 -21.89 -4.99
N ILE A 79 15.04 -21.01 -4.04
CA ILE A 79 14.65 -19.61 -4.29
C ILE A 79 15.67 -18.64 -3.69
N LYS A 80 15.88 -17.51 -4.36
CA LYS A 80 16.46 -16.32 -3.77
C LYS A 80 15.34 -15.33 -3.50
N PHE A 81 15.42 -14.66 -2.37
CA PHE A 81 14.37 -13.75 -1.95
C PHE A 81 14.89 -12.60 -1.11
N ILE A 82 14.10 -11.52 -1.07
CA ILE A 82 14.31 -10.36 -0.21
C ILE A 82 13.02 -10.07 0.57
N GLY A 83 13.17 -9.49 1.75
CA GLY A 83 12.04 -8.96 2.52
C GLY A 83 11.71 -7.55 2.04
N GLU A 84 10.48 -7.34 1.59
CA GLU A 84 9.95 -6.02 1.24
C GLU A 84 8.93 -5.62 2.31
N LYS A 85 9.19 -4.52 3.01
CA LYS A 85 8.24 -3.96 3.97
C LYS A 85 7.09 -3.34 3.20
N ILE A 86 5.88 -3.79 3.50
CA ILE A 86 4.68 -3.24 2.89
C ILE A 86 3.93 -2.40 3.92
N GLU A 87 3.69 -1.15 3.56
CA GLU A 87 2.93 -0.19 4.35
C GLU A 87 1.50 -0.12 3.83
N ASN A 88 0.51 -0.04 4.73
CA ASN A 88 -0.89 0.08 4.33
C ASN A 88 -1.19 1.44 3.68
N ASN A 89 -0.45 2.47 4.07
CA ASN A 89 -0.55 3.79 3.47
C ASN A 89 0.81 4.20 2.96
N ILE A 90 0.88 4.64 1.71
CA ILE A 90 2.08 5.27 1.16
C ILE A 90 1.75 6.66 0.64
N ILE A 91 2.71 7.56 0.74
CA ILE A 91 2.59 8.92 0.20
C ILE A 91 3.58 9.05 -0.94
N LYS A 92 3.09 9.44 -2.12
CA LYS A 92 3.92 9.81 -3.26
C LYS A 92 3.73 11.27 -3.61
N THR A 93 4.78 11.86 -4.18
CA THR A 93 4.81 13.26 -4.59
C THR A 93 5.22 13.34 -6.05
N TYR A 94 4.51 14.16 -6.83
CA TYR A 94 4.79 14.39 -8.24
C TYR A 94 5.02 15.89 -8.45
N SER A 95 6.22 16.26 -8.90
CA SER A 95 6.60 17.66 -9.07
C SER A 95 6.34 18.15 -10.49
N GLY A 96 5.98 19.42 -10.61
CA GLY A 96 5.73 20.08 -11.89
C GLY A 96 4.61 21.10 -11.78
N ASN A 97 4.26 21.70 -12.90
CA ASN A 97 2.98 22.40 -13.00
C ASN A 97 1.80 21.40 -12.86
N PRO A 98 0.56 21.88 -12.64
CA PRO A 98 -0.57 20.99 -12.38
C PRO A 98 -0.82 19.93 -13.47
N ALA A 99 -0.58 20.26 -14.74
CA ALA A 99 -0.79 19.34 -15.85
C ALA A 99 0.28 18.24 -15.87
N ILE A 100 1.55 18.60 -15.71
CA ILE A 100 2.68 17.65 -15.68
C ILE A 100 2.56 16.74 -14.45
N ALA A 101 2.25 17.30 -13.28
CA ALA A 101 2.13 16.51 -12.05
C ALA A 101 0.97 15.50 -12.14
N GLU A 102 -0.14 15.87 -12.79
CA GLU A 102 -1.26 14.96 -13.04
C GLU A 102 -0.88 13.84 -14.01
N GLU A 103 -0.19 14.16 -15.10
CA GLU A 103 0.29 13.16 -16.07
C GLU A 103 1.22 12.13 -15.41
N LEU A 104 2.19 12.61 -14.61
CA LEU A 104 3.07 11.75 -13.82
C LEU A 104 2.28 10.86 -12.85
N PHE A 105 1.29 11.42 -12.15
CA PHE A 105 0.40 10.66 -11.27
C PHE A 105 -0.36 9.58 -12.03
N VAL A 106 -0.99 9.90 -13.17
CA VAL A 106 -1.77 8.92 -13.95
C VAL A 106 -0.89 7.77 -14.42
N SER A 107 0.34 8.06 -14.87
CA SER A 107 1.29 7.02 -15.31
C SER A 107 1.74 6.10 -14.17
N ASP A 108 1.94 6.64 -12.96
CA ASP A 108 2.37 5.86 -11.79
C ASP A 108 1.20 5.15 -11.09
N ALA A 109 -0.02 5.69 -11.19
CA ALA A 109 -1.20 5.13 -10.58
C ALA A 109 -1.52 3.72 -11.09
N GLU A 110 -1.22 3.43 -12.37
CA GLU A 110 -1.37 2.08 -12.93
C GLU A 110 -0.39 1.09 -12.28
N LEU A 111 0.88 1.47 -12.12
CA LEU A 111 1.89 0.67 -11.42
C LEU A 111 1.53 0.48 -9.95
N MET A 112 0.95 1.49 -9.32
CA MET A 112 0.49 1.40 -7.93
C MET A 112 -0.73 0.49 -7.79
N LEU A 113 -1.65 0.53 -8.76
CA LEU A 113 -2.80 -0.36 -8.81
C LEU A 113 -2.36 -1.83 -8.94
N GLN A 114 -1.36 -2.11 -9.78
CA GLN A 114 -0.75 -3.45 -9.87
C GLN A 114 -0.11 -3.93 -8.56
N LYS A 115 0.25 -2.99 -7.66
CA LYS A 115 0.74 -3.29 -6.31
C LYS A 115 -0.39 -3.33 -5.26
N GLY A 116 -1.65 -3.23 -5.67
CA GLY A 116 -2.83 -3.26 -4.80
C GLY A 116 -3.10 -1.94 -4.05
N TYR A 117 -2.46 -0.85 -4.46
CA TYR A 117 -2.63 0.47 -3.87
C TYR A 117 -3.64 1.30 -4.65
N HIS A 118 -4.55 1.95 -3.91
CA HIS A 118 -5.55 2.85 -4.48
C HIS A 118 -5.38 4.26 -3.93
N PRO A 119 -5.46 5.31 -4.77
CA PRO A 119 -5.38 6.67 -4.30
C PRO A 119 -6.62 6.99 -3.45
N VAL A 120 -6.41 7.47 -2.22
CA VAL A 120 -7.48 7.86 -1.28
C VAL A 120 -7.54 9.37 -1.06
N SER A 121 -6.43 10.08 -1.28
CA SER A 121 -6.38 11.53 -1.23
C SER A 121 -5.39 12.08 -2.25
N LYS A 122 -5.68 13.27 -2.76
CA LYS A 122 -4.83 14.02 -3.69
C LYS A 122 -4.86 15.49 -3.29
N ASN A 123 -3.71 16.10 -3.12
CA ASN A 123 -3.58 17.51 -2.80
C ASN A 123 -2.42 18.12 -3.57
N TYR A 124 -2.69 19.18 -4.35
CA TYR A 124 -1.65 19.92 -5.05
C TYR A 124 -1.32 21.19 -4.28
N VAL A 125 -0.03 21.44 -4.07
CA VAL A 125 0.48 22.67 -3.48
C VAL A 125 1.27 23.41 -4.55
N GLU A 126 0.85 24.64 -4.86
CA GLU A 126 1.60 25.50 -5.78
C GLU A 126 3.01 25.78 -5.25
N GLY A 127 3.99 25.76 -6.15
CA GLY A 127 5.35 26.16 -5.83
C GLY A 127 5.39 27.61 -5.39
N GLN A 128 6.21 27.90 -4.39
CA GLN A 128 6.45 29.25 -3.92
C GLN A 128 7.94 29.56 -3.95
N TYR A 129 8.26 30.77 -4.38
CA TYR A 129 9.61 31.30 -4.21
C TYR A 129 9.92 31.46 -2.73
N GLY A 130 11.02 30.85 -2.28
CA GLY A 130 11.45 30.99 -0.89
C GLY A 130 11.83 32.44 -0.56
N LEU A 131 11.67 32.83 0.70
CA LEU A 131 11.96 34.18 1.20
C LEU A 131 13.36 34.69 0.79
N GLY A 132 14.36 33.81 0.73
CA GLY A 132 15.71 34.17 0.31
C GLY A 132 15.78 34.69 -1.13
N SER A 133 15.07 34.07 -2.07
CA SER A 133 15.04 34.51 -3.47
C SER A 133 14.38 35.88 -3.62
N PHE A 134 13.36 36.17 -2.81
CA PHE A 134 12.72 37.48 -2.74
C PHE A 134 13.68 38.56 -2.22
N LEU A 135 14.42 38.28 -1.14
CA LEU A 135 15.39 39.24 -0.58
C LEU A 135 16.53 39.55 -1.56
N ILE A 136 17.00 38.55 -2.30
CA ILE A 136 18.01 38.73 -3.34
C ILE A 136 17.47 39.59 -4.50
N ALA A 137 16.26 39.29 -4.98
CA ALA A 137 15.62 40.09 -6.02
C ALA A 137 15.40 41.55 -5.57
N LEU A 138 14.98 41.75 -4.32
CA LEU A 138 14.80 43.07 -3.71
C LEU A 138 16.13 43.84 -3.59
N LEU A 139 17.21 43.18 -3.15
CA LEU A 139 18.54 43.77 -3.08
C LEU A 139 19.03 44.25 -4.46
N PHE A 140 18.81 43.44 -5.49
CA PHE A 140 19.15 43.79 -6.86
C PHE A 140 18.21 44.81 -7.49
N CYS A 141 17.06 45.11 -6.88
CA CYS A 141 16.06 46.05 -7.39
C CYS A 141 16.55 47.51 -7.44
N LEU A 142 17.67 47.82 -6.75
CA LEU A 142 18.41 49.08 -6.92
C LEU A 142 19.01 49.24 -8.33
N VAL A 143 19.04 48.15 -9.11
CA VAL A 143 19.44 48.09 -10.50
C VAL A 143 18.23 47.65 -11.33
N ILE A 144 18.06 48.20 -12.55
CA ILE A 144 16.98 47.82 -13.49
C ILE A 144 16.86 46.29 -13.66
N ILE A 145 17.99 45.58 -13.59
CA ILE A 145 18.07 44.12 -13.69
C ILE A 145 17.24 43.43 -12.59
N GLY A 146 17.31 43.89 -11.34
CA GLY A 146 16.53 43.29 -10.25
C GLY A 146 15.03 43.50 -10.43
N PHE A 147 14.62 44.65 -10.96
CA PHE A 147 13.20 44.90 -11.28
C PHE A 147 12.67 43.92 -12.34
N ILE A 148 13.45 43.63 -13.38
CA ILE A 148 13.06 42.64 -14.41
C ILE A 148 12.93 41.23 -13.81
N VAL A 149 13.90 40.81 -13.01
CA VAL A 149 13.87 39.51 -12.31
C VAL A 149 12.66 39.42 -11.37
N PHE A 150 12.35 40.51 -10.67
CA PHE A 150 11.21 40.60 -9.79
C PHE A 150 9.88 40.40 -10.53
N ILE A 151 9.68 41.10 -11.66
CA ILE A 151 8.49 40.91 -12.51
C ILE A 151 8.42 39.48 -13.05
N TYR A 152 9.55 38.91 -13.47
CA TYR A 152 9.60 37.52 -13.92
C TYR A 152 9.09 36.55 -12.85
N MET A 153 9.55 36.71 -11.60
CA MET A 153 9.11 35.87 -10.47
C MET A 153 7.62 36.07 -10.09
N LEU A 154 7.00 37.19 -10.45
CA LEU A 154 5.56 37.37 -10.25
C LEU A 154 4.72 36.70 -11.34
N ILE A 155 5.27 36.54 -12.54
CA ILE A 155 4.58 35.95 -13.69
C ILE A 155 4.79 34.44 -13.73
N VAL A 156 6.03 33.99 -13.58
CA VAL A 156 6.40 32.57 -13.63
C VAL A 156 6.43 32.05 -12.21
N LYS A 157 5.46 31.21 -11.84
CA LYS A 157 5.52 30.47 -10.58
C LYS A 157 6.46 29.27 -10.72
N PRO A 158 7.20 28.90 -9.66
CA PRO A 158 7.98 27.66 -9.69
C PRO A 158 7.05 26.45 -9.67
N ASP A 159 7.58 25.30 -10.04
CA ASP A 159 6.85 24.05 -10.02
C ASP A 159 6.29 23.74 -8.63
N GLY A 160 5.04 23.27 -8.60
CA GLY A 160 4.41 22.78 -7.39
C GLY A 160 4.62 21.29 -7.21
N VAL A 161 3.91 20.74 -6.21
CA VAL A 161 3.96 19.32 -5.87
C VAL A 161 2.56 18.80 -5.66
N LEU A 162 2.23 17.73 -6.38
CA LEU A 162 1.05 16.90 -6.17
C LEU A 162 1.37 15.80 -5.17
N THR A 163 0.77 15.84 -3.99
CA THR A 163 0.88 14.78 -2.99
C THR A 163 -0.32 13.86 -3.09
N VAL A 164 -0.08 12.57 -3.30
CA VAL A 164 -1.11 11.53 -3.35
C VAL A 164 -0.87 10.54 -2.23
N THR A 165 -1.88 10.34 -1.38
CA THR A 165 -1.88 9.23 -0.42
C THR A 165 -2.57 8.05 -1.08
N TYR A 166 -1.87 6.93 -1.10
CA TYR A 166 -2.43 5.65 -1.49
C TYR A 166 -2.68 4.80 -0.26
N GLU A 167 -3.81 4.12 -0.27
CA GLU A 167 -4.14 3.08 0.70
C GLU A 167 -4.14 1.74 -0.04
N ARG A 168 -3.45 0.76 0.53
CA ARG A 168 -3.59 -0.63 0.11
C ARG A 168 -4.89 -1.12 0.70
N LYS A 169 -5.81 -1.63 -0.14
CA LYS A 169 -6.97 -2.36 0.38
C LYS A 169 -6.45 -3.64 1.03
N SER A 170 -6.20 -3.58 2.34
CA SER A 170 -5.80 -4.74 3.11
C SER A 170 -6.86 -5.81 2.93
N ARG A 171 -6.39 -7.03 2.68
CA ARG A 171 -7.17 -8.27 2.71
C ARG A 171 -8.20 -8.16 3.84
N LYS A 172 -9.50 -8.09 3.52
CA LYS A 172 -10.51 -8.53 4.48
C LYS A 172 -10.16 -9.99 4.71
N LYS A 173 -9.67 -10.35 5.90
CA LYS A 173 -9.49 -11.76 6.25
C LYS A 173 -10.82 -12.44 5.98
N GLU A 174 -10.85 -13.38 5.04
CA GLU A 174 -11.96 -14.33 4.93
C GLU A 174 -12.01 -15.08 6.26
N GLY A 175 -12.89 -14.64 7.15
CA GLY A 175 -12.90 -15.00 8.58
C GLY A 175 -13.30 -13.85 9.50
N GLU A 176 -13.20 -12.60 9.06
CA GLU A 176 -14.01 -11.50 9.59
C GLU A 176 -15.25 -11.37 8.71
N GLU A 177 -16.08 -12.43 8.71
CA GLU A 177 -17.50 -12.18 8.54
C GLU A 177 -17.83 -11.16 9.64
N ILE A 178 -18.19 -9.93 9.25
CA ILE A 178 -19.23 -9.26 10.01
C ILE A 178 -20.39 -10.22 9.84
N ASP A 179 -20.49 -11.15 10.78
CA ASP A 179 -21.62 -12.05 10.88
C ASP A 179 -22.82 -11.10 10.82
N LYS A 180 -23.59 -11.18 9.73
CA LYS A 180 -24.82 -10.37 9.62
C LYS A 180 -25.79 -10.71 10.75
N SER A 181 -25.50 -11.74 11.57
CA SER A 181 -26.16 -11.98 12.84
C SER A 181 -25.85 -10.94 13.93
N ASP A 182 -24.74 -10.21 13.84
CA ASP A 182 -24.26 -9.31 14.90
C ASP A 182 -24.75 -7.86 14.72
N THR A 183 -25.54 -7.60 13.68
CA THR A 183 -26.27 -6.34 13.47
C THR A 183 -27.77 -6.59 13.29
N LYS A 184 -28.57 -5.63 13.73
CA LYS A 184 -30.02 -5.56 13.53
C LYS A 184 -30.40 -4.18 13.03
N ILE A 185 -31.50 -4.08 12.27
CA ILE A 185 -32.01 -2.79 11.80
C ILE A 185 -32.95 -2.21 12.87
N CYS A 186 -32.76 -0.94 13.20
CA CYS A 186 -33.66 -0.22 14.09
C CYS A 186 -35.03 -0.01 13.43
N PRO A 187 -36.16 -0.42 14.04
CA PRO A 187 -37.48 -0.28 13.42
C PRO A 187 -37.91 1.18 13.24
N ASP A 188 -37.46 2.08 14.13
CA ASP A 188 -37.90 3.48 14.10
C ASP A 188 -37.12 4.35 13.08
N CYS A 189 -35.87 4.01 12.77
CA CYS A 189 -35.02 4.87 11.94
C CYS A 189 -34.26 4.15 10.83
N ALA A 190 -34.47 2.84 10.65
CA ALA A 190 -33.86 2.01 9.61
C ALA A 190 -32.31 1.95 9.62
N GLU A 191 -31.66 2.46 10.66
CA GLU A 191 -30.21 2.42 10.81
C GLU A 191 -29.73 1.04 11.30
N GLU A 192 -28.54 0.64 10.84
CA GLU A 192 -27.89 -0.58 11.28
C GLU A 192 -27.22 -0.38 12.65
N VAL A 193 -27.60 -1.24 13.61
CA VAL A 193 -27.10 -1.20 15.00
C VAL A 193 -26.63 -2.59 15.43
N LYS A 194 -25.65 -2.65 16.35
CA LYS A 194 -25.17 -3.93 16.89
C LYS A 194 -26.34 -4.72 17.51
N TYR A 195 -26.38 -6.03 17.29
CA TYR A 195 -27.44 -6.91 17.78
C TYR A 195 -27.61 -6.81 19.31
N GLN A 196 -26.48 -6.74 20.04
CA GLN A 196 -26.41 -6.57 21.49
C GLN A 196 -26.86 -5.18 22.01
N ALA A 197 -27.15 -4.22 21.14
CA ALA A 197 -27.58 -2.89 21.57
C ALA A 197 -28.98 -2.95 22.21
N LYS A 198 -29.07 -2.47 23.45
CA LYS A 198 -30.34 -2.23 24.17
C LYS A 198 -31.03 -0.95 23.73
N ILE A 199 -30.28 0.02 23.19
CA ILE A 199 -30.78 1.34 22.77
C ILE A 199 -30.12 1.73 21.45
N CYS A 200 -30.91 2.20 20.47
CA CYS A 200 -30.40 2.72 19.21
C CYS A 200 -29.61 4.02 19.43
N ARG A 201 -28.39 4.11 18.91
CA ARG A 201 -27.54 5.31 19.05
C ARG A 201 -28.10 6.55 18.33
N TYR A 202 -28.95 6.33 17.33
CA TYR A 202 -29.46 7.39 16.46
C TYR A 202 -30.80 7.96 16.97
N CYS A 203 -31.81 7.11 17.13
CA CYS A 203 -33.15 7.54 17.52
C CYS A 203 -33.52 7.24 18.99
N ARG A 204 -32.65 6.55 19.74
CA ARG A 204 -32.88 6.10 21.13
C ARG A 204 -34.02 5.09 21.32
N HIS A 205 -34.48 4.42 20.25
CA HIS A 205 -35.37 3.27 20.34
C HIS A 205 -34.80 2.21 21.30
N LYS A 206 -35.61 1.70 22.22
CA LYS A 206 -35.21 0.65 23.17
C LYS A 206 -35.58 -0.70 22.57
N PHE A 207 -34.58 -1.54 22.35
CA PHE A 207 -34.78 -2.91 21.90
C PHE A 207 -35.08 -3.77 23.14
N GLU A 208 -36.26 -4.41 23.15
CA GLU A 208 -36.66 -5.38 24.18
C GLU A 208 -35.92 -6.71 24.05
#